data_AF-A0A929SHL3-F1
#
_entry.id   AF-A0A929SHL3-F1
#
_cell.length_a   1.000
_cell.length_b   1.000
_cell.length_c   1.000
_cell.angle_alpha   90.00
_cell.angle_beta   90.00
_cell.angle_gamma   90.00
#
_symmetry.space_group_name_H-M   'P 1'
#
loop_
_entity.id
_entity.type
_entity.pdbx_description
1 polymer ?
#
loop_
_entity_poly.entity_id
_entity_poly.type
_entity_poly.pdbx_seq_one_letter_code
_entity_poly.pdbx_strand_id
1 'polypeptide(L)'
;MDYSSLAHKYGTPLYVYDFNEIQKNFIALKEAFAARKSLVCFAIKASSNLSILKFLSDLGSGFDCVSIGELRRALYIGAKSYKIIFSGVGKQDSELEFALKSDILLINLESEAEMLRLERIAQKLNKPARISIRVNPNVDAKTHPYISTGLNENKFGVSIETARKMYIYAKKSKFLNPVGI
;
A
#
# COMPACT_ATOMS: atom_id res chain seq x y z
N MET A 1 25.29 19.32 -6.17
CA MET A 1 25.45 18.08 -6.93
C MET A 1 26.03 18.45 -8.30
N ASP A 2 27.14 17.84 -8.71
CA ASP A 2 27.76 18.11 -10.02
C ASP A 2 27.14 17.21 -11.09
N TYR A 3 26.18 17.74 -11.83
CA TYR A 3 25.46 16.99 -12.86
C TYR A 3 26.32 16.69 -14.10
N SER A 4 27.27 17.56 -14.44
CA SER A 4 28.13 17.37 -15.61
C SER A 4 29.07 16.19 -15.39
N SER A 5 29.69 16.07 -14.21
CA SER A 5 30.53 14.91 -13.89
C SER A 5 29.75 13.59 -13.93
N LEU A 6 28.52 13.58 -13.39
CA LEU A 6 27.65 12.40 -13.43
C LEU A 6 27.26 12.00 -14.86
N ALA A 7 26.90 12.97 -15.70
CA ALA A 7 26.54 12.72 -17.10
C ALA A 7 27.73 12.16 -17.91
N HIS A 8 28.94 12.67 -17.69
CA HIS A 8 30.14 12.12 -18.34
C HIS A 8 30.45 10.69 -17.87
N LYS A 9 30.27 10.40 -16.58
CA LYS A 9 30.57 9.07 -16.01
C LYS A 9 29.54 8.00 -16.38
N TYR A 10 28.25 8.33 -16.37
CA TYR A 10 27.15 7.36 -16.49
C TYR A 10 26.34 7.47 -17.80
N GLY A 11 26.62 8.46 -18.65
CA GLY A 11 25.90 8.71 -19.90
C GLY A 11 24.54 9.40 -19.70
N THR A 12 23.82 9.65 -20.80
CA THR A 12 22.49 10.30 -20.80
C THR A 12 21.50 9.59 -21.74
N PRO A 13 20.18 9.59 -21.44
CA PRO A 13 19.51 10.25 -20.31
C PRO A 13 19.79 9.55 -18.96
N LEU A 14 19.94 10.34 -17.90
CA LEU A 14 20.28 9.86 -16.56
C LEU A 14 19.28 10.37 -15.52
N TYR A 15 18.74 9.46 -14.71
CA TYR A 15 18.00 9.82 -13.50
C TYR A 15 18.98 9.94 -12.33
N VAL A 16 18.95 11.08 -11.64
CA VAL A 16 19.74 11.34 -10.44
C VAL A 16 18.79 11.66 -9.29
N TYR A 17 19.00 11.01 -8.14
CA TYR A 17 18.16 11.15 -6.96
C TYR A 17 18.97 11.73 -5.80
N ASP A 18 18.44 12.77 -5.15
CA ASP A 18 19.01 13.31 -3.92
C ASP A 18 18.37 12.64 -2.71
N PHE A 19 19.13 11.81 -2.01
CA PHE A 19 18.65 11.09 -0.83
C PHE A 19 18.41 12.02 0.36
N ASN A 20 19.09 13.18 0.43
CA ASN A 20 18.85 14.15 1.50
C ASN A 20 17.46 14.77 1.36
N GLU A 21 17.02 15.08 0.13
CA GLU A 21 15.67 15.59 -0.10
C GLU A 21 14.59 14.52 0.16
N ILE A 22 14.85 13.26 -0.21
CA ILE A 22 13.96 12.14 0.15
C ILE A 22 13.82 12.02 1.68
N GLN A 23 14.95 12.04 2.40
CA GLN A 23 14.97 11.97 3.86
C GLN A 23 14.23 13.14 4.50
N LYS A 24 14.52 14.37 4.08
CA LYS A 24 13.88 15.59 4.59
C LYS A 24 12.36 15.51 4.44
N ASN A 25 11.86 15.12 3.27
CA ASN A 25 10.42 15.00 3.01
C ASN A 25 9.78 13.88 3.85
N PHE A 26 10.45 12.73 3.97
CA PHE A 26 9.95 11.62 4.80
C PHE A 26 9.90 11.99 6.28
N ILE A 27 10.95 12.60 6.81
CA ILE A 27 11.03 13.03 8.22
C ILE A 27 9.95 14.08 8.51
N ALA A 28 9.80 15.09 7.64
CA ALA A 28 8.76 16.11 7.81
C ALA A 28 7.36 15.51 7.94
N LEU A 29 7.02 14.51 7.10
CA LEU A 29 5.73 13.82 7.18
C LEU A 29 5.60 12.97 8.45
N LYS A 30 6.67 12.28 8.85
CA LYS A 30 6.68 11.45 10.07
C LYS A 30 6.52 12.29 11.34
N GLU A 31 7.21 13.43 11.42
CA GLU A 31 7.20 14.34 12.56
C GLU A 31 5.89 15.12 12.69
N ALA A 32 5.19 15.39 11.57
CA ALA A 32 3.86 16.01 11.60
C ALA A 32 2.83 15.24 12.45
N PHE A 33 3.07 13.93 12.66
CA PHE A 33 2.23 13.07 13.50
C PHE A 33 2.92 12.62 14.79
N ALA A 34 4.00 13.26 15.25
CA ALA A 34 4.81 12.79 16.39
C ALA A 34 4.02 12.58 17.69
N ALA A 35 2.93 13.34 17.90
CA ALA A 35 2.08 13.23 19.08
C ALA A 35 1.10 12.03 19.05
N ARG A 36 1.09 11.24 17.96
CA ARG A 36 0.20 10.08 17.80
C ARG A 36 0.96 8.90 17.20
N LYS A 37 0.49 7.68 17.48
CA LYS A 37 1.01 6.50 16.80
C LYS A 37 0.62 6.57 15.33
N SER A 38 1.62 6.67 14.47
CA SER A 38 1.45 6.73 13.02
C SER A 38 2.41 5.76 12.33
N LEU A 39 2.05 5.35 11.12
CA LEU A 39 2.92 4.61 10.21
C LEU A 39 2.83 5.29 8.83
N VAL A 40 3.95 5.84 8.36
CA VAL A 40 4.04 6.38 7.01
C VAL A 40 4.35 5.22 6.06
N CYS A 41 3.39 4.87 5.20
CA CYS A 41 3.57 3.87 4.16
C CYS A 41 3.91 4.53 2.82
N PHE A 42 5.15 4.42 2.37
CA PHE A 42 5.56 4.95 1.06
C PHE A 42 4.89 4.14 -0.07
N ALA A 43 4.21 4.82 -0.98
CA ALA A 43 3.57 4.20 -2.13
C ALA A 43 4.63 3.81 -3.18
N ILE A 44 4.94 2.52 -3.30
CA ILE A 44 6.05 2.02 -4.13
C ILE A 44 5.89 2.41 -5.60
N LYS A 45 4.65 2.54 -6.08
CA LYS A 45 4.34 2.98 -7.45
C LYS A 45 4.95 4.34 -7.83
N ALA A 46 5.34 5.18 -6.86
CA ALA A 46 6.03 6.44 -7.12
C ALA A 46 7.49 6.23 -7.55
N SER A 47 8.19 5.27 -6.95
CA SER A 47 9.53 4.84 -7.34
C SER A 47 9.85 3.49 -6.71
N SER A 48 10.04 2.47 -7.54
CA SER A 48 10.30 1.09 -7.10
C SER A 48 11.78 0.70 -7.15
N ASN A 49 12.68 1.70 -7.24
CA ASN A 49 14.12 1.51 -7.17
C ASN A 49 14.53 0.93 -5.80
N LEU A 50 15.27 -0.18 -5.81
CA LEU A 50 15.60 -0.93 -4.59
C LEU A 50 16.42 -0.10 -3.59
N SER A 51 17.31 0.77 -4.05
CA SER A 51 18.12 1.62 -3.18
C SER A 51 17.28 2.67 -2.45
N ILE A 52 16.30 3.28 -3.14
CA ILE A 52 15.36 4.23 -2.52
C ILE A 52 14.48 3.52 -1.50
N LEU A 53 13.94 2.35 -1.84
CA LEU A 53 13.11 1.56 -0.92
C LEU A 53 13.92 1.13 0.32
N LYS A 54 15.16 0.65 0.14
CA LYS A 54 16.04 0.29 1.26
C LYS A 54 16.31 1.49 2.17
N PHE A 55 16.64 2.64 1.58
CA PHE A 55 16.89 3.86 2.32
C PHE A 55 15.68 4.30 3.16
N LEU A 56 14.47 4.32 2.58
CA LEU A 56 13.24 4.62 3.30
C LEU A 56 12.93 3.60 4.40
N SER A 57 13.19 2.31 4.15
CA SER A 57 13.03 1.25 5.14
C SER A 57 13.93 1.48 6.36
N ASP A 58 15.18 1.89 6.13
CA ASP A 58 16.16 2.20 7.20
C ASP A 58 15.74 3.42 8.04
N LEU A 59 15.07 4.40 7.44
CA LEU A 59 14.44 5.53 8.16
C LEU A 59 13.16 5.12 8.93
N GLY A 60 12.71 3.87 8.75
CA GLY A 60 11.59 3.26 9.44
C GLY A 60 10.25 3.35 8.71
N SER A 61 10.25 3.65 7.41
CA SER A 61 9.05 3.67 6.57
C SER A 61 8.33 2.31 6.55
N GLY A 62 7.01 2.35 6.36
CA GLY A 62 6.25 1.24 5.80
C GLY A 62 6.12 1.37 4.29
N PHE A 63 5.36 0.47 3.67
CA PHE A 63 5.15 0.46 2.22
C PHE A 63 3.70 0.14 1.85
N ASP A 64 3.15 0.93 0.93
CA ASP A 64 1.89 0.63 0.25
C ASP A 64 2.20 0.05 -1.13
N CYS A 65 1.79 -1.22 -1.31
CA CYS A 65 1.98 -1.98 -2.53
C CYS A 65 0.64 -2.10 -3.27
N VAL A 66 0.67 -2.08 -4.60
CA VAL A 66 -0.50 -2.33 -5.46
C VAL A 66 -0.33 -3.56 -6.37
N SER A 67 0.80 -4.26 -6.27
CA SER A 67 1.02 -5.55 -6.94
C SER A 67 1.94 -6.47 -6.13
N ILE A 68 1.92 -7.75 -6.47
CA ILE A 68 2.88 -8.74 -5.95
C ILE A 68 4.35 -8.38 -6.25
N GLY A 69 4.62 -7.70 -7.37
CA GLY A 69 5.97 -7.27 -7.73
C GLY A 69 6.52 -6.24 -6.75
N GLU A 70 5.69 -5.29 -6.33
CA GLU A 70 6.06 -4.28 -5.34
C GLU A 70 6.21 -4.90 -3.95
N LEU A 71 5.31 -5.81 -3.56
CA LEU A 71 5.40 -6.54 -2.31
C LEU A 71 6.70 -7.36 -2.24
N ARG A 72 7.07 -8.05 -3.33
CA ARG A 72 8.35 -8.78 -3.42
C ARG A 72 9.56 -7.84 -3.30
N ARG A 73 9.52 -6.65 -3.92
CA ARG A 73 10.59 -5.64 -3.78
C ARG A 73 10.74 -5.17 -2.33
N ALA A 74 9.64 -4.88 -1.65
CA ALA A 74 9.66 -4.47 -0.25
C ALA A 74 10.25 -5.57 0.66
N LEU A 75 9.82 -6.82 0.48
CA LEU A 75 10.36 -7.95 1.23
C LEU A 75 11.84 -8.21 0.89
N TYR A 76 12.22 -8.10 -0.37
CA TYR A 76 13.59 -8.29 -0.85
C TYR A 76 14.59 -7.33 -0.19
N ILE A 77 14.19 -6.06 0.02
CA ILE A 77 15.05 -5.08 0.71
C ILE A 77 15.02 -5.23 2.25
N GLY A 78 14.33 -6.25 2.77
CA GLY A 78 14.24 -6.52 4.21
C GLY A 78 13.24 -5.64 4.96
N ALA A 79 12.23 -5.09 4.28
CA ALA A 79 11.19 -4.31 4.94
C ALA A 79 10.44 -5.18 5.95
N LYS A 80 10.13 -4.62 7.11
CA LYS A 80 9.31 -5.30 8.13
C LYS A 80 7.93 -5.60 7.54
N SER A 81 7.54 -6.87 7.44
CA SER A 81 6.26 -7.28 6.86
C SER A 81 5.07 -6.60 7.54
N TYR A 82 5.09 -6.46 8.87
CA TYR A 82 4.09 -5.75 9.66
C TYR A 82 4.02 -4.23 9.42
N LYS A 83 4.80 -3.69 8.48
CA LYS A 83 4.70 -2.31 7.99
C LYS A 83 4.30 -2.22 6.50
N ILE A 84 3.92 -3.33 5.89
CA ILE A 84 3.52 -3.38 4.47
C ILE A 84 2.00 -3.53 4.38
N ILE A 85 1.35 -2.69 3.58
CA ILE A 85 -0.07 -2.83 3.22
C ILE A 85 -0.18 -3.16 1.73
N PHE A 86 -1.22 -3.92 1.37
CA PHE A 86 -1.47 -4.31 -0.02
C PHE A 86 -2.83 -3.80 -0.51
N SER A 87 -2.79 -2.79 -1.37
CA SER A 87 -3.93 -2.11 -1.99
C SER A 87 -4.12 -2.56 -3.45
N GLY A 88 -5.14 -2.03 -4.14
CA GLY A 88 -5.34 -2.23 -5.58
C GLY A 88 -6.58 -3.06 -5.93
N VAL A 89 -7.32 -2.67 -6.96
CA VAL A 89 -8.66 -3.21 -7.27
C VAL A 89 -8.65 -4.61 -7.91
N GLY A 90 -7.49 -5.04 -8.42
CA GLY A 90 -7.35 -6.19 -9.32
C GLY A 90 -6.51 -7.35 -8.78
N LYS A 91 -6.42 -7.51 -7.45
CA LYS A 91 -5.58 -8.55 -6.85
C LYS A 91 -6.01 -9.94 -7.31
N GLN A 92 -5.05 -10.73 -7.81
CA GLN A 92 -5.28 -12.12 -8.17
C GLN A 92 -5.22 -13.02 -6.93
N ASP A 93 -5.85 -14.19 -6.99
CA ASP A 93 -5.88 -15.15 -5.89
C ASP A 93 -4.46 -15.57 -5.46
N SER A 94 -3.53 -15.71 -6.41
CA SER A 94 -2.11 -16.00 -6.14
C SER A 94 -1.39 -14.87 -5.39
N GLU A 95 -1.75 -13.62 -5.66
CA GLU A 95 -1.20 -12.46 -4.96
C GLU A 95 -1.75 -12.35 -3.53
N LEU A 96 -3.05 -12.61 -3.35
CA LEU A 96 -3.69 -12.66 -2.03
C LEU A 96 -3.10 -13.79 -1.17
N GLU A 97 -2.89 -14.98 -1.75
CA GLU A 97 -2.27 -16.11 -1.07
C GLU A 97 -0.84 -15.79 -0.64
N PHE A 98 -0.05 -15.16 -1.52
CA PHE A 98 1.31 -14.74 -1.19
C PHE A 98 1.33 -13.67 -0.09
N ALA A 99 0.44 -12.68 -0.16
CA ALA A 99 0.34 -11.62 0.84
C ALA A 99 0.00 -12.18 2.23
N LEU A 100 -0.93 -13.15 2.31
CA LEU A 100 -1.24 -13.86 3.55
C LEU A 100 -0.04 -14.65 4.07
N LYS A 101 0.64 -15.41 3.21
CA LYS A 101 1.85 -16.17 3.58
C LYS A 101 2.98 -15.26 4.07
N SER A 102 3.05 -14.03 3.57
CA SER A 102 4.10 -13.05 3.90
C SER A 102 3.86 -12.27 5.21
N ASP A 103 2.74 -12.49 5.90
CA ASP A 103 2.42 -11.83 7.19
C ASP A 103 2.49 -10.31 7.14
N ILE A 104 2.02 -9.71 6.03
CA ILE A 104 1.96 -8.26 5.88
C ILE A 104 0.97 -7.62 6.88
N LEU A 105 1.03 -6.31 7.06
CA LEU A 105 0.20 -5.59 8.03
C LEU A 105 -1.30 -5.83 7.78
N LEU A 106 -1.77 -5.55 6.56
CA LEU A 106 -3.15 -5.80 6.14
C LEU A 106 -3.28 -5.81 4.62
N ILE A 107 -4.39 -6.38 4.13
CA ILE A 107 -4.84 -6.28 2.74
C ILE A 107 -5.99 -5.27 2.70
N ASN A 108 -5.85 -4.23 1.89
CA ASN A 108 -6.87 -3.21 1.71
C ASN A 108 -7.83 -3.64 0.59
N LEU A 109 -9.05 -3.99 0.95
CA LEU A 109 -10.08 -4.52 0.07
C LEU A 109 -10.81 -3.39 -0.66
N GLU A 110 -11.08 -3.62 -1.94
CA GLU A 110 -11.71 -2.65 -2.83
C GLU A 110 -13.10 -3.10 -3.30
N SER A 111 -13.50 -4.35 -3.03
CA SER A 111 -14.83 -4.88 -3.38
C SER A 111 -15.27 -6.06 -2.49
N GLU A 112 -16.56 -6.34 -2.47
CA GLU A 112 -17.13 -7.52 -1.80
C GLU A 112 -16.65 -8.83 -2.44
N ALA A 113 -16.55 -8.88 -3.77
CA ALA A 113 -16.05 -10.05 -4.48
C ALA A 113 -14.60 -10.38 -4.10
N GLU A 114 -13.75 -9.37 -3.90
CA GLU A 114 -12.39 -9.57 -3.40
C GLU A 114 -12.37 -10.09 -1.96
N MET A 115 -13.22 -9.55 -1.07
CA MET A 115 -13.35 -10.01 0.32
C MET A 115 -13.67 -11.51 0.40
N LEU A 116 -14.65 -11.96 -0.38
CA LEU A 116 -15.08 -13.37 -0.40
C LEU A 116 -13.99 -14.29 -0.97
N ARG A 117 -13.27 -13.84 -2.01
CA ARG A 117 -12.10 -14.58 -2.53
C ARG A 117 -10.99 -14.69 -1.48
N LEU A 118 -10.66 -13.59 -0.80
CA LEU A 118 -9.66 -13.56 0.26
C LEU A 118 -10.04 -14.49 1.42
N GLU A 119 -11.29 -14.46 1.87
CA GLU A 119 -11.77 -15.34 2.94
C GLU A 119 -11.61 -16.82 2.58
N ARG A 120 -11.99 -17.21 1.36
CA ARG A 120 -11.81 -18.59 0.86
C ARG A 120 -10.34 -19.01 0.87
N ILE A 121 -9.43 -18.11 0.50
CA ILE A 121 -7.98 -18.39 0.52
C ILE A 121 -7.48 -18.49 1.96
N ALA A 122 -7.89 -17.56 2.84
CA ALA A 122 -7.57 -17.57 4.27
C ALA A 122 -8.05 -18.86 4.96
N GLN A 123 -9.25 -19.35 4.61
CA GLN A 123 -9.78 -20.64 5.05
C GLN A 123 -8.90 -21.80 4.62
N LYS A 124 -8.54 -21.87 3.32
CA LYS A 124 -7.66 -22.93 2.78
C LYS A 124 -6.28 -22.96 3.44
N LEU A 125 -5.74 -21.78 3.78
CA LEU A 125 -4.45 -21.65 4.46
C LEU A 125 -4.55 -21.78 5.99
N ASN A 126 -5.76 -21.88 6.54
CA ASN A 126 -6.04 -21.78 7.97
C ASN A 126 -5.37 -20.54 8.63
N LYS A 127 -5.42 -19.39 7.94
CA LYS A 127 -4.72 -18.16 8.33
C LYS A 127 -5.63 -16.94 8.21
N PRO A 128 -6.14 -16.39 9.33
CA PRO A 128 -7.00 -15.21 9.30
C PRO A 128 -6.32 -14.00 8.66
N ALA A 129 -7.04 -13.34 7.75
CA ALA A 129 -6.58 -12.17 7.02
C ALA A 129 -6.85 -10.87 7.81
N ARG A 130 -5.82 -10.09 8.12
CA ARG A 130 -6.02 -8.71 8.56
C ARG A 130 -6.42 -7.85 7.36
N ILE A 131 -7.55 -7.17 7.48
CA ILE A 131 -8.13 -6.40 6.37
C ILE A 131 -8.47 -4.96 6.78
N SER A 132 -8.48 -4.08 5.79
CA SER A 132 -9.25 -2.84 5.77
C SER A 132 -10.14 -2.84 4.53
N ILE A 133 -11.20 -2.04 4.53
CA ILE A 133 -12.09 -1.87 3.38
C ILE A 133 -12.05 -0.41 2.97
N ARG A 134 -11.55 -0.15 1.76
CA ARG A 134 -11.46 1.21 1.22
C ARG A 134 -12.84 1.76 0.97
N VAL A 135 -13.18 2.81 1.69
CA VAL A 135 -14.46 3.52 1.53
C VAL A 135 -14.29 4.63 0.49
N ASN A 136 -15.19 4.69 -0.47
CA ASN A 136 -15.35 5.84 -1.35
C ASN A 136 -16.29 6.85 -0.66
N PRO A 137 -15.80 8.02 -0.22
CA PRO A 137 -16.61 8.98 0.52
C PRO A 137 -17.58 9.76 -0.37
N ASN A 138 -17.55 9.56 -1.69
CA ASN A 138 -18.35 10.31 -2.67
C ASN A 138 -18.14 11.83 -2.53
N VAL A 139 -16.87 12.23 -2.42
CA VAL A 139 -16.44 13.64 -2.35
C VAL A 139 -15.60 13.94 -3.58
N ASP A 140 -15.98 14.97 -4.31
CA ASP A 140 -15.18 15.47 -5.43
C ASP A 140 -13.86 16.03 -4.91
N ALA A 141 -12.74 15.41 -5.32
CA ALA A 141 -11.40 15.85 -4.95
C ALA A 141 -10.98 17.17 -5.63
N LYS A 142 -11.82 17.75 -6.50
CA LYS A 142 -11.58 19.01 -7.24
C LYS A 142 -10.20 19.05 -7.91
N THR A 143 -9.81 17.91 -8.48
CA THR A 143 -8.51 17.71 -9.13
C THR A 143 -8.69 17.14 -10.53
N HIS A 144 -7.59 16.84 -11.24
CA HIS A 144 -7.65 16.35 -12.61
C HIS A 144 -8.47 15.03 -12.69
N PRO A 145 -9.41 14.88 -13.65
CA PRO A 145 -10.35 13.76 -13.71
C PRO A 145 -9.70 12.37 -13.59
N TYR A 146 -8.57 12.13 -14.28
CA TYR A 146 -7.87 10.83 -14.24
C TYR A 146 -7.16 10.48 -12.92
N ILE A 147 -6.98 11.43 -12.00
CA ILE A 147 -6.39 11.18 -10.66
C ILE A 147 -7.39 11.41 -9.52
N SER A 148 -8.60 11.90 -9.83
CA SER A 148 -9.69 11.99 -8.88
C SER A 148 -10.27 10.58 -8.66
N THR A 149 -9.99 9.97 -7.51
CA THR A 149 -10.49 8.62 -7.18
C THR A 149 -11.71 8.63 -6.24
N GLY A 150 -12.25 9.81 -5.91
CA GLY A 150 -13.27 10.00 -4.85
C GLY A 150 -14.72 10.16 -5.33
N LEU A 151 -14.97 10.14 -6.65
CA LEU A 151 -16.33 10.14 -7.22
C LEU A 151 -16.87 8.70 -7.35
N ASN A 152 -18.19 8.52 -7.24
CA ASN A 152 -18.88 7.23 -7.40
C ASN A 152 -18.62 6.54 -8.77
N GLU A 153 -18.22 7.30 -9.79
CA GLU A 153 -17.89 6.77 -11.12
C GLU A 153 -16.55 6.03 -11.16
N ASN A 154 -15.75 6.14 -10.11
CA ASN A 154 -14.44 5.52 -10.05
C ASN A 154 -14.51 4.09 -9.51
N LYS A 155 -13.71 3.21 -10.10
CA LYS A 155 -13.56 1.79 -9.70
C LYS A 155 -12.95 1.55 -8.31
N PHE A 156 -12.70 2.61 -7.53
CA PHE A 156 -11.95 2.53 -6.27
C PHE A 156 -12.88 2.59 -5.07
N GLY A 157 -12.67 1.66 -4.15
CA GLY A 157 -13.44 1.49 -2.94
C GLY A 157 -14.89 1.11 -3.19
N VAL A 158 -15.62 1.03 -2.09
CA VAL A 158 -17.06 0.79 -2.08
C VAL A 158 -17.78 1.96 -1.40
N SER A 159 -19.08 2.12 -1.66
CA SER A 159 -19.89 3.10 -0.95
C SER A 159 -19.87 2.85 0.56
N ILE A 160 -20.13 3.90 1.36
CA ILE A 160 -20.22 3.80 2.83
C ILE A 160 -21.20 2.69 3.26
N GLU A 161 -22.32 2.55 2.56
CA GLU A 161 -23.34 1.54 2.84
C GLU A 161 -22.82 0.11 2.61
N THR A 162 -22.11 -0.11 1.50
CA THR A 162 -21.50 -1.40 1.17
C THR A 162 -20.36 -1.71 2.14
N ALA A 163 -19.50 -0.74 2.46
CA ALA A 163 -18.45 -0.90 3.46
C ALA A 163 -19.03 -1.35 4.80
N ARG A 164 -20.12 -0.73 5.26
CA ARG A 164 -20.80 -1.13 6.50
C ARG A 164 -21.25 -2.60 6.47
N LYS A 165 -21.85 -3.05 5.36
CA LYS A 165 -22.26 -4.46 5.18
C LYS A 165 -21.05 -5.40 5.23
N MET A 166 -19.97 -5.04 4.53
CA MET A 166 -18.73 -5.82 4.49
C MET A 166 -18.06 -5.91 5.87
N TYR A 167 -18.00 -4.83 6.67
CA TYR A 167 -17.48 -4.89 8.04
C TYR A 167 -18.32 -5.79 8.96
N ILE A 168 -19.66 -5.73 8.85
CA ILE A 168 -20.56 -6.62 9.62
C ILE A 168 -20.33 -8.08 9.22
N TYR A 169 -20.15 -8.36 7.94
CA TYR A 169 -19.82 -9.68 7.43
C TYR A 169 -18.46 -10.16 8.00
N ALA A 170 -17.41 -9.36 7.84
CA ALA A 170 -16.07 -9.69 8.29
C ALA A 170 -16.01 -9.99 9.80
N LYS A 171 -16.76 -9.24 10.62
CA LYS A 171 -16.86 -9.49 12.08
C LYS A 171 -17.42 -10.87 12.43
N LYS A 172 -18.25 -11.48 11.57
CA LYS A 172 -18.83 -12.82 11.78
C LYS A 172 -17.95 -13.94 11.24
N SER A 173 -16.97 -13.61 10.40
CA SER A 173 -16.02 -14.57 9.84
C SER A 173 -14.95 -14.95 10.86
N LYS A 174 -14.52 -16.21 10.85
CA LYS A 174 -13.34 -16.67 11.60
C LYS A 174 -12.01 -16.37 10.88
N PHE A 175 -12.07 -15.99 9.60
CA PHE A 175 -10.92 -15.88 8.71
C PHE A 175 -10.69 -14.46 8.18
N LEU A 176 -11.55 -13.51 8.54
CA LEU A 176 -11.36 -12.08 8.29
C LEU A 176 -11.23 -11.35 9.63
N ASN A 177 -10.23 -10.50 9.74
CA ASN A 177 -9.96 -9.67 10.92
C ASN A 177 -9.93 -8.19 10.50
N PRO A 178 -11.06 -7.46 10.58
CA PRO A 178 -11.11 -6.05 10.22
C PRO A 178 -10.38 -5.18 11.26
N VAL A 179 -9.29 -4.53 10.85
CA VAL A 179 -8.39 -3.77 11.75
C VAL A 179 -8.10 -2.34 11.29
N GLY A 180 -8.62 -1.92 10.13
CA GLY A 180 -8.45 -0.58 9.58
C GLY A 180 -9.68 -0.13 8.79
N ILE A 181 -9.64 1.09 8.26
CA ILE A 181 -10.62 1.71 7.36
C ILE A 181 -9.91 2.41 6.21
#